data_AF-A0A3P6HJ05-F1
#
_entry.id   AF-A0A3P6HJ05-F1
#
_cell.length_a   1.000
_cell.length_b   1.000
_cell.length_c   1.000
_cell.angle_alpha   90.00
_cell.angle_beta   90.00
_cell.angle_gamma   90.00
#
_symmetry.space_group_name_H-M   'P 1'
#
loop_
_entity.id
_entity.type
_entity.pdbx_description
1 polymer ?
#
loop_
_entity_poly.entity_id
_entity_poly.type
_entity_poly.pdbx_seq_one_letter_code
_entity_poly.pdbx_strand_id
1 'polypeptide(L)'
;MAWPFLADIGAQTPFFYIFREREFVYDLFIQAATGMRMMHNFFRIGGIAADLPYGWIDKCLDFCDYFLTEVVEYQKLITRNPIFLERVEGVGIIGGEEAINWGLSGPMLRASGIPWDLRKVDRYESYDEFEWEIQWQKQGDSLARYLVRLSEMTESIKIIQQALEGLPGGSL
;
A
#
# COMPACT_ATOMS: atom_id res chain seq x y z
N MET A 1 -6.73 -3.49 3.47
CA MET A 1 -8.10 -3.78 3.93
C MET A 1 -9.18 -3.38 2.92
N ALA A 2 -8.86 -2.75 1.77
CA ALA A 2 -9.87 -2.48 0.74
C ALA A 2 -9.99 -3.62 -0.32
N TRP A 3 -9.38 -4.78 -0.09
CA TRP A 3 -9.21 -5.85 -1.11
C TRP A 3 -10.25 -6.97 -0.97
N PRO A 4 -10.66 -7.37 0.26
CA PRO A 4 -11.87 -8.18 0.46
C PRO A 4 -13.12 -7.43 -0.02
N PHE A 5 -13.11 -6.10 0.05
CA PHE A 5 -14.22 -5.25 -0.35
C PHE A 5 -14.70 -5.49 -1.80
N LEU A 6 -13.78 -5.77 -2.73
CA LEU A 6 -14.15 -6.11 -4.11
C LEU A 6 -14.87 -7.46 -4.19
N ALA A 7 -14.40 -8.45 -3.44
CA ALA A 7 -15.05 -9.75 -3.34
C ALA A 7 -16.42 -9.64 -2.65
N ASP A 8 -16.55 -8.79 -1.63
CA ASP A 8 -17.81 -8.52 -0.92
C ASP A 8 -18.84 -7.82 -1.83
N ILE A 9 -18.38 -6.99 -2.77
CA ILE A 9 -19.23 -6.37 -3.81
C ILE A 9 -19.61 -7.37 -4.92
N GLY A 10 -18.95 -8.53 -4.98
CA GLY A 10 -19.22 -9.61 -5.95
C GLY A 10 -18.21 -9.69 -7.10
N ALA A 11 -17.15 -8.88 -7.09
CA ALA A 11 -16.04 -9.00 -8.04
C ALA A 11 -14.99 -9.99 -7.51
N GLN A 12 -15.18 -11.28 -7.82
CA GLN A 12 -14.28 -12.35 -7.36
C GLN A 12 -13.03 -12.51 -8.22
N THR A 13 -13.05 -12.14 -9.51
CA THR A 13 -11.90 -12.34 -10.40
C THR A 13 -10.68 -11.49 -10.04
N PRO A 14 -10.79 -10.18 -9.69
CA PRO A 14 -9.62 -9.40 -9.29
C PRO A 14 -9.04 -9.88 -7.96
N PHE A 15 -9.86 -10.48 -7.10
CA PHE A 15 -9.40 -11.05 -5.83
C PHE A 15 -8.37 -12.17 -6.06
N PHE A 16 -8.58 -13.06 -7.04
CA PHE A 16 -7.62 -14.12 -7.34
C PHE A 16 -6.31 -13.61 -7.92
N TYR A 17 -6.38 -12.58 -8.77
CA TYR A 17 -5.16 -11.99 -9.32
C TYR A 17 -4.32 -11.38 -8.20
N ILE A 18 -4.91 -10.54 -7.34
CA ILE A 18 -4.20 -9.90 -6.20
C ILE A 18 -3.58 -10.94 -5.23
N PHE A 19 -4.20 -12.11 -5.06
CA PHE A 19 -3.61 -13.18 -4.25
C PHE A 19 -2.35 -13.79 -4.87
N ARG A 20 -2.25 -13.81 -6.21
CA ARG A 20 -1.03 -14.19 -6.92
C ARG A 20 0.11 -13.22 -6.57
N GLU A 21 -0.13 -11.90 -6.67
CA GLU A 21 0.91 -10.92 -6.31
C GLU A 21 1.30 -11.01 -4.84
N ARG A 22 0.33 -11.25 -3.95
CA ARG A 22 0.60 -11.45 -2.52
C ARG A 22 1.49 -12.68 -2.27
N GLU A 23 1.30 -13.77 -3.01
CA GLU A 23 2.16 -14.95 -2.89
C GLU A 23 3.59 -14.65 -3.39
N PHE A 24 3.73 -13.88 -4.48
CA PHE A 24 5.06 -13.41 -4.92
C PHE A 24 5.77 -12.59 -3.86
N VAL A 25 5.05 -11.67 -3.18
CA VAL A 25 5.61 -10.92 -2.06
C VAL A 25 6.05 -11.85 -0.93
N TYR A 26 5.25 -12.87 -0.59
CA TYR A 26 5.63 -13.82 0.46
C TYR A 26 6.85 -14.65 0.12
N ASP A 27 6.97 -15.11 -1.12
CA ASP A 27 8.14 -15.86 -1.57
C ASP A 27 9.40 -14.99 -1.56
N LEU A 28 9.29 -13.77 -2.08
CA LEU A 28 10.39 -12.83 -2.27
C LEU A 28 10.90 -12.19 -0.97
N PHE A 29 10.02 -11.58 -0.18
CA PHE A 29 10.40 -10.76 0.98
C PHE A 29 10.66 -11.58 2.23
N ILE A 30 10.04 -12.75 2.32
CA ILE A 30 9.69 -13.32 3.61
C ILE A 30 10.24 -14.74 3.74
N GLN A 31 10.03 -15.57 2.72
CA GLN A 31 10.59 -16.92 2.69
C GLN A 31 12.09 -16.88 2.42
N ALA A 32 12.56 -16.03 1.50
CA ALA A 32 13.98 -15.88 1.19
C ALA A 32 14.80 -15.26 2.36
N ALA A 33 14.23 -14.29 3.10
CA ALA A 33 14.96 -13.58 4.16
C ALA A 33 14.79 -14.22 5.55
N THR A 34 13.63 -14.81 5.86
CA THR A 34 13.34 -15.34 7.22
C THR A 34 12.90 -16.80 7.28
N GLY A 35 12.60 -17.44 6.14
CA GLY A 35 12.17 -18.84 6.08
C GLY A 35 10.76 -19.12 6.63
N MET A 36 10.02 -18.10 7.07
CA MET A 36 8.61 -18.19 7.51
C MET A 36 7.73 -17.47 6.49
N ARG A 37 6.39 -17.67 6.53
CA ARG A 37 5.44 -17.09 5.54
C ARG A 37 4.54 -15.97 6.05
N MET A 38 4.17 -15.97 7.33
CA MET A 38 3.36 -14.88 7.92
C MET A 38 3.92 -14.26 9.20
N MET A 39 4.54 -15.05 10.09
CA MET A 39 5.09 -14.56 11.35
C MET A 39 6.60 -14.40 11.27
N HIS A 40 7.05 -13.28 10.71
CA HIS A 40 8.46 -12.95 10.54
C HIS A 40 8.92 -12.20 11.78
N ASN A 41 9.55 -12.88 12.73
CA ASN A 41 10.23 -12.24 13.86
C ASN A 41 11.53 -11.55 13.41
N PHE A 42 11.42 -10.72 12.35
CA PHE A 42 12.52 -10.07 11.65
C PHE A 42 12.92 -8.78 12.33
N PHE A 43 11.94 -7.96 12.70
CA PHE A 43 12.16 -6.77 13.51
C PHE A 43 12.37 -7.18 14.95
N ARG A 44 13.51 -6.77 15.52
CA ARG A 44 13.86 -6.98 16.93
C ARG A 44 14.21 -5.64 17.55
N ILE A 45 14.06 -5.54 18.86
CA ILE A 45 14.53 -4.37 19.59
C ILE A 45 16.04 -4.29 19.40
N GLY A 46 16.51 -3.23 18.73
CA GLY A 46 17.91 -3.06 18.33
C GLY A 46 18.19 -3.26 16.84
N GLY A 47 17.18 -3.56 16.01
CA GLY A 47 17.31 -3.56 14.55
C GLY A 47 16.74 -4.82 13.90
N ILE A 48 17.51 -5.39 12.98
CA ILE A 48 17.07 -6.48 12.10
C ILE A 48 17.73 -7.80 12.52
N ALA A 49 16.99 -8.92 12.41
CA ALA A 49 17.46 -10.23 12.82
C ALA A 49 18.50 -10.89 11.89
N ALA A 50 18.43 -10.62 10.59
CA ALA A 50 19.31 -11.19 9.57
C ALA A 50 19.45 -10.25 8.38
N ASP A 51 20.58 -10.32 7.69
CA ASP A 51 20.85 -9.53 6.47
C ASP A 51 20.11 -10.09 5.25
N LEU A 52 20.00 -9.28 4.20
CA LEU A 52 19.33 -9.62 2.95
C LEU A 52 20.15 -10.66 2.15
N PRO A 53 19.51 -11.68 1.55
CA PRO A 53 20.21 -12.67 0.74
C PRO A 53 20.74 -12.07 -0.57
N TYR A 54 21.82 -12.65 -1.11
CA TYR A 54 22.43 -12.19 -2.35
C TYR A 54 21.46 -12.26 -3.54
N GLY A 55 21.40 -11.21 -4.35
CA GLY A 55 20.50 -11.10 -5.51
C GLY A 55 19.04 -10.81 -5.15
N TRP A 56 18.76 -10.40 -3.91
CA TRP A 56 17.42 -10.01 -3.48
C TRP A 56 16.99 -8.65 -4.02
N ILE A 57 17.92 -7.70 -4.09
CA ILE A 57 17.68 -6.34 -4.57
C ILE A 57 17.16 -6.36 -6.02
N ASP A 58 17.83 -7.10 -6.91
CA ASP A 58 17.46 -7.20 -8.32
C ASP A 58 16.04 -7.76 -8.48
N LYS A 59 15.72 -8.83 -7.75
CA LYS A 59 14.37 -9.43 -7.80
C LYS A 59 13.30 -8.51 -7.19
N CYS A 60 13.65 -7.66 -6.23
CA CYS A 60 12.74 -6.65 -5.70
C CYS A 60 12.44 -5.56 -6.72
N LEU A 61 13.46 -5.12 -7.47
CA LEU A 61 13.27 -4.16 -8.56
C LEU A 61 12.38 -4.75 -9.65
N ASP A 62 12.64 -5.98 -10.09
CA ASP A 62 11.81 -6.70 -11.08
C ASP A 62 10.35 -6.81 -10.60
N PHE A 63 10.14 -7.10 -9.31
CA PHE A 63 8.80 -7.16 -8.73
C PHE A 63 8.12 -5.78 -8.69
N CYS A 64 8.84 -4.72 -8.37
CA CYS A 64 8.29 -3.36 -8.36
C CYS A 64 7.76 -2.97 -9.75
N ASP A 65 8.52 -3.24 -10.80
CA ASP A 65 8.13 -2.92 -12.19
C ASP A 65 6.94 -3.76 -12.65
N TYR A 66 6.94 -5.05 -12.32
CA TYR A 66 5.81 -5.93 -12.59
C TYR A 66 4.54 -5.46 -11.86
N PHE A 67 4.63 -5.15 -10.57
CA PHE A 67 3.48 -4.75 -9.76
C PHE A 67 2.90 -3.41 -10.20
N LEU A 68 3.72 -2.44 -10.64
CA LEU A 68 3.23 -1.18 -11.23
C LEU A 68 2.35 -1.44 -12.45
N THR A 69 2.74 -2.38 -13.31
CA THR A 69 1.98 -2.74 -14.51
C THR A 69 0.63 -3.37 -14.14
N GLU A 70 0.63 -4.29 -13.18
CA GLU A 70 -0.59 -4.96 -12.71
C GLU A 70 -1.57 -3.99 -12.02
N VAL A 71 -1.08 -3.04 -11.22
CA VAL A 71 -1.93 -2.01 -10.58
C VAL A 71 -2.68 -1.18 -11.62
N VAL A 72 -2.02 -0.80 -12.72
CA VAL A 72 -2.66 -0.06 -13.82
C VAL A 72 -3.74 -0.92 -14.49
N GLU A 73 -3.48 -2.20 -14.68
CA GLU A 73 -4.44 -3.13 -15.26
C GLU A 73 -5.68 -3.31 -14.36
N TYR A 74 -5.47 -3.50 -13.05
CA TYR A 74 -6.56 -3.57 -12.07
C TYR A 74 -7.37 -2.28 -12.02
N GLN A 75 -6.70 -1.13 -12.07
CA GLN A 75 -7.37 0.16 -12.10
C GLN A 75 -8.27 0.28 -13.34
N LYS A 76 -7.81 -0.17 -14.53
CA LYS A 76 -8.63 -0.17 -15.74
C LYS A 76 -9.84 -1.08 -15.63
N LEU A 77 -9.67 -2.28 -15.06
CA LEU A 77 -10.73 -3.27 -14.92
C LEU A 77 -11.83 -2.84 -13.93
N ILE A 78 -11.44 -2.22 -12.82
CA ILE A 78 -12.37 -1.91 -11.72
C ILE A 78 -12.92 -0.49 -11.84
N THR A 79 -12.05 0.50 -12.07
CA THR A 79 -12.42 1.92 -11.95
C THR A 79 -13.34 2.38 -13.07
N ARG A 80 -13.30 1.72 -14.24
CA ARG A 80 -14.22 1.99 -15.36
C ARG A 80 -15.52 1.19 -15.30
N ASN A 81 -15.70 0.30 -14.33
CA ASN A 81 -16.90 -0.51 -14.27
C ASN A 81 -18.09 0.31 -13.71
N PRO A 82 -19.16 0.54 -14.49
CA PRO A 82 -20.31 1.32 -14.03
C PRO A 82 -21.02 0.68 -12.82
N ILE A 83 -21.05 -0.65 -12.74
CA ILE A 83 -21.66 -1.38 -11.61
C ILE A 83 -20.91 -1.12 -10.31
N PHE A 84 -19.58 -0.97 -10.41
CA PHE A 84 -18.75 -0.66 -9.24
C PHE A 84 -19.03 0.77 -8.79
N LEU A 85 -18.94 1.74 -9.71
CA LEU A 85 -19.18 3.16 -9.41
C LEU A 85 -20.55 3.38 -8.77
N GLU A 86 -21.62 2.81 -9.33
CA GLU A 86 -22.99 2.93 -8.78
C GLU A 86 -23.10 2.41 -7.34
N ARG A 87 -22.31 1.42 -6.96
CA ARG A 87 -22.35 0.82 -5.61
C ARG A 87 -21.50 1.54 -4.58
N VAL A 88 -20.49 2.30 -4.99
CA VAL A 88 -19.53 2.92 -4.08
C VAL A 88 -19.56 4.44 -4.07
N GLU A 89 -20.06 5.06 -5.13
CA GLU A 89 -20.23 6.51 -5.24
C GLU A 89 -21.32 6.98 -4.28
N GLY A 90 -20.99 7.99 -3.46
CA GLY A 90 -21.94 8.57 -2.50
C GLY A 90 -22.27 7.69 -1.29
N VAL A 91 -21.65 6.52 -1.15
CA VAL A 91 -21.88 5.63 -0.01
C VAL A 91 -20.89 5.91 1.11
N GLY A 92 -21.43 6.11 2.32
CA GLY A 92 -20.64 6.24 3.54
C GLY A 92 -19.81 7.51 3.61
N ILE A 93 -20.36 8.64 3.15
CA ILE A 93 -19.73 9.96 3.19
C ILE A 93 -19.44 10.34 4.64
N ILE A 94 -18.20 10.76 4.90
CA ILE A 94 -17.76 11.27 6.21
C ILE A 94 -17.12 12.64 6.01
N GLY A 95 -17.62 13.65 6.73
CA GLY A 95 -17.01 14.97 6.76
C GLY A 95 -15.68 15.00 7.51
N GLY A 96 -14.80 15.96 7.19
CA GLY A 96 -13.52 16.10 7.86
C GLY A 96 -13.63 16.34 9.38
N GLU A 97 -14.58 17.18 9.81
CA GLU A 97 -14.82 17.44 11.23
C GLU A 97 -15.34 16.20 11.97
N GLU A 98 -16.24 15.45 11.35
CA GLU A 98 -16.77 14.20 11.90
C GLU A 98 -15.66 13.14 12.02
N ALA A 99 -14.79 13.04 11.02
CA ALA A 99 -13.65 12.13 11.05
C ALA A 99 -12.71 12.42 12.21
N ILE A 100 -12.43 13.70 12.50
CA ILE A 100 -11.61 14.10 13.65
C ILE A 100 -12.33 13.78 14.96
N ASN A 101 -13.61 14.11 15.06
CA ASN A 101 -14.38 13.92 16.29
C ASN A 101 -14.53 12.43 16.66
N TRP A 102 -14.64 11.56 15.65
CA TRP A 102 -14.67 10.10 15.84
C TRP A 102 -13.29 9.47 15.99
N GLY A 103 -12.20 10.24 15.85
CA GLY A 103 -10.83 9.73 15.93
C GLY A 103 -10.46 8.80 14.78
N LEU A 104 -11.05 8.97 13.60
CA LEU A 104 -10.71 8.18 12.42
C LEU A 104 -9.30 8.56 11.92
N SER A 105 -8.54 7.56 11.49
CA SER A 105 -7.16 7.73 11.04
C SER A 105 -6.85 7.05 9.70
N GLY A 106 -5.70 7.38 9.13
CA GLY A 106 -5.20 6.80 7.88
C GLY A 106 -6.06 7.16 6.66
N PRO A 107 -6.49 6.19 5.83
CA PRO A 107 -7.19 6.45 4.58
C PRO A 107 -8.58 7.04 4.80
N MET A 108 -9.21 6.81 5.95
CA MET A 108 -10.52 7.37 6.29
C MET A 108 -10.44 8.89 6.42
N LEU A 109 -9.42 9.39 7.13
CA LEU A 109 -9.17 10.81 7.35
C LEU A 109 -8.73 11.50 6.05
N ARG A 110 -7.86 10.84 5.28
CA ARG A 110 -7.34 11.36 4.00
C ARG A 110 -8.39 11.41 2.89
N ALA A 111 -9.35 10.50 2.90
CA ALA A 111 -10.47 10.54 1.95
C ALA A 111 -11.47 11.66 2.26
N SER A 112 -11.51 12.14 3.51
CA SER A 112 -12.37 13.22 3.99
C SER A 112 -11.76 14.62 3.86
N GLY A 113 -10.67 14.77 3.10
CA GLY A 113 -10.07 16.07 2.77
C GLY A 113 -8.99 16.57 3.73
N ILE A 114 -8.53 15.74 4.68
CA ILE A 114 -7.51 16.11 5.65
C ILE A 114 -6.19 15.41 5.28
N PRO A 115 -5.17 16.13 4.76
CA PRO A 115 -3.89 15.56 4.35
C PRO A 115 -3.00 15.28 5.58
N TRP A 116 -3.37 14.28 6.37
CA TRP A 116 -2.67 13.90 7.59
C TRP A 116 -2.07 12.50 7.46
N ASP A 117 -0.75 12.40 7.60
CA ASP A 117 -0.01 11.13 7.63
C ASP A 117 1.11 11.21 8.67
N LEU A 118 1.20 10.19 9.54
CA LEU A 118 2.20 10.09 10.60
C LEU A 118 3.63 10.04 10.06
N ARG A 119 3.84 9.46 8.87
CA ARG A 119 5.17 9.33 8.25
C ARG A 119 5.81 10.68 7.93
N LYS A 120 4.99 11.71 7.64
CA LYS A 120 5.49 13.08 7.42
C LYS A 120 5.50 13.93 8.69
N VAL A 121 4.54 13.69 9.59
CA VAL A 121 4.39 14.52 10.80
C VAL A 121 5.42 14.14 11.86
N ASP A 122 5.51 12.86 12.21
CA ASP A 122 6.35 12.35 13.30
C ASP A 122 7.72 11.85 12.81
N ARG A 123 7.92 11.81 11.48
CA ARG A 123 9.18 11.48 10.79
C ARG A 123 9.95 10.34 11.44
N TYR A 124 9.28 9.20 11.64
CA TYR A 124 9.94 8.04 12.22
C TYR A 124 10.86 7.37 11.18
N GLU A 125 11.90 6.68 11.65
CA GLU A 125 12.91 6.01 10.82
C GLU A 125 13.57 6.96 9.80
N SER A 126 13.63 6.56 8.52
CA SER A 126 14.23 7.33 7.43
C SER A 126 13.19 7.81 6.42
N TYR A 127 11.91 7.92 6.82
CA TYR A 127 10.85 8.38 5.91
C TYR A 127 10.99 9.84 5.44
N ASP A 128 11.84 10.64 6.11
CA ASP A 128 12.15 12.03 5.72
C ASP A 128 13.14 12.10 4.54
N GLU A 129 13.88 11.02 4.27
CA GLU A 129 14.88 10.96 3.19
C GLU A 129 14.25 10.62 1.83
N PHE A 130 12.99 10.17 1.81
CA PHE A 130 12.29 9.74 0.60
C PHE A 130 11.34 10.81 0.06
N GLU A 131 11.32 10.98 -1.25
CA GLU A 131 10.42 11.89 -1.96
C GLU A 131 9.10 11.20 -2.32
N TRP A 132 8.07 11.44 -1.52
CA TRP A 132 6.71 10.93 -1.76
C TRP A 132 5.63 11.96 -1.37
N GLU A 133 4.42 11.78 -1.93
CA GLU A 133 3.29 12.68 -1.71
C GLU A 133 2.16 12.01 -0.93
N ILE A 134 1.55 12.76 -0.01
CA ILE A 134 0.37 12.29 0.72
C ILE A 134 -0.82 12.32 -0.24
N GLN A 135 -1.35 11.14 -0.55
CA GLN A 135 -2.54 10.99 -1.38
C GLN A 135 -3.78 11.28 -0.52
N TRP A 136 -4.58 12.25 -0.95
CA TRP A 136 -5.82 12.64 -0.27
C TRP A 136 -6.93 12.89 -1.29
N GLN A 137 -8.17 12.81 -0.84
CA GLN A 137 -9.36 13.05 -1.65
C GLN A 137 -10.34 13.90 -0.84
N LYS A 138 -11.30 14.55 -1.51
CA LYS A 138 -12.24 15.49 -0.88
C LYS A 138 -13.64 14.91 -0.70
N GLN A 139 -14.04 13.91 -1.50
CA GLN A 139 -15.43 13.44 -1.50
C GLN A 139 -15.86 12.72 -0.20
N GLY A 140 -14.93 12.14 0.57
CA GLY A 140 -15.24 11.44 1.82
C GLY A 140 -16.02 10.13 1.65
N ASP A 141 -16.30 9.73 0.41
CA ASP A 141 -17.07 8.55 0.06
C ASP A 141 -16.20 7.28 -0.01
N SER A 142 -16.86 6.14 -0.17
CA SER A 142 -16.18 4.84 -0.28
C SER A 142 -15.28 4.76 -1.52
N LEU A 143 -15.67 5.45 -2.61
CA LEU A 143 -14.84 5.57 -3.81
C LEU A 143 -13.55 6.36 -3.54
N ALA A 144 -13.62 7.51 -2.86
CA ALA A 144 -12.45 8.30 -2.47
C ALA A 144 -11.46 7.47 -1.63
N ARG A 145 -11.97 6.67 -0.68
CA ARG A 145 -11.13 5.75 0.11
C ARG A 145 -10.45 4.71 -0.76
N TYR A 146 -11.18 4.14 -1.72
CA TYR A 146 -10.61 3.20 -2.68
C TYR A 146 -9.51 3.85 -3.53
N LEU A 147 -9.73 5.07 -4.03
CA LEU A 147 -8.76 5.80 -4.84
C LEU A 147 -7.50 6.18 -4.04
N VAL A 148 -7.64 6.70 -2.82
CA VAL A 148 -6.50 6.98 -1.92
C VAL A 148 -5.66 5.72 -1.75
N ARG A 149 -6.32 4.59 -1.54
CA ARG A 149 -5.69 3.29 -1.33
C ARG A 149 -4.95 2.75 -2.55
N LEU A 150 -5.45 3.00 -3.76
CA LEU A 150 -4.72 2.69 -5.00
C LEU A 150 -3.49 3.58 -5.17
N SER A 151 -3.66 4.89 -4.99
CA SER A 151 -2.55 5.85 -5.12
C SER A 151 -1.46 5.60 -4.07
N GLU A 152 -1.83 5.19 -2.85
CA GLU A 152 -0.89 4.76 -1.82
C GLU A 152 -0.04 3.56 -2.26
N MET A 153 -0.57 2.63 -3.06
CA MET A 153 0.22 1.51 -3.57
C MET A 153 1.31 2.00 -4.52
N THR A 154 0.98 2.92 -5.43
CA THR A 154 1.94 3.51 -6.36
C THR A 154 3.04 4.27 -5.63
N GLU A 155 2.67 5.11 -4.65
CA GLU A 155 3.65 5.83 -3.82
C GLU A 155 4.49 4.87 -2.96
N SER A 156 3.91 3.76 -2.48
CA SER A 156 4.68 2.76 -1.73
C SER A 156 5.77 2.12 -2.57
N ILE A 157 5.51 1.84 -3.86
CA ILE A 157 6.52 1.29 -4.78
C ILE A 157 7.62 2.32 -5.04
N LYS A 158 7.25 3.59 -5.22
CA LYS A 158 8.20 4.68 -5.41
C LYS A 158 9.15 4.82 -4.21
N ILE A 159 8.64 4.69 -2.99
CA ILE A 159 9.46 4.67 -1.78
C ILE A 159 10.40 3.47 -1.77
N ILE A 160 9.91 2.28 -2.14
CA ILE A 160 10.75 1.07 -2.20
C ILE A 160 11.88 1.21 -3.22
N GLN A 161 11.60 1.74 -4.41
CA GLN A 161 12.62 1.97 -5.44
C GLN A 161 13.71 2.93 -4.94
N GLN A 162 13.31 4.06 -4.34
CA GLN A 162 14.28 5.01 -3.74
C GLN A 162 15.08 4.38 -2.60
N ALA A 163 14.44 3.56 -1.77
CA ALA A 163 15.12 2.87 -0.68
C ALA A 163 16.16 1.88 -1.20
N LEU A 164 15.87 1.14 -2.27
CA LEU A 164 16.81 0.19 -2.89
C LEU A 164 18.00 0.90 -3.56
N GLU A 165 17.77 2.04 -4.21
CA GLU A 165 18.83 2.87 -4.80
C GLU A 165 19.70 3.55 -3.75
N GLY A 166 19.10 3.93 -2.62
CA GLY A 166 19.76 4.60 -1.51
C GLY A 166 20.47 3.68 -0.51
N LEU A 167 20.49 2.36 -0.74
CA LEU A 167 21.11 1.41 0.19
C LEU A 167 22.62 1.69 0.35
N PRO A 168 23.10 2.12 1.53
CA PRO A 168 24.53 2.19 1.78
C PRO A 168 25.07 0.76 1.79
N GLY A 169 26.10 0.49 0.98
CA GLY A 169 26.78 -0.80 0.92
C GLY A 169 27.61 -1.11 2.17
N GLY A 170 26.99 -1.05 3.35
CA GLY A 170 27.56 -1.40 4.63
C GLY A 170 27.01 -2.72 5.14
N SER A 171 27.87 -3.53 5.76
CA SER A 171 27.44 -4.63 6.61
C SER A 171 26.73 -4.09 7.85
N LEU A 172 25.66 -4.76 8.29
CA LEU A 172 25.09 -4.59 9.64
C LEU A 172 26.15 -4.76 10.74
#